data_AF-A0A522G0K1-F1
#
_entry.id   AF-A0A522G0K1-F1
#
_cell.length_a   1.000
_cell.length_b   1.000
_cell.length_c   1.000
_cell.angle_alpha   90.00
_cell.angle_beta   90.00
_cell.angle_gamma   90.00
#
_symmetry.space_group_name_H-M   'P 1'
#
loop_
_entity.id
_entity.type
_entity.pdbx_description
1 polymer ?
#
loop_
_entity_poly.entity_id
_entity_poly.type
_entity_poly.pdbx_seq_one_letter_code
_entity_poly.pdbx_strand_id
1 'polypeptide(L)'
;MTQSKRTIKKYPNRRLYDTEISSYITLEEVRQLVLDNEDFEVRDAKSGEDLTRSVLLQIISEHEEQGQPMLSPRLLSQIIRFYGDSLQGFMGPYLERSLQVFLDQQQQFRTQLNSLMGQTPWTMLNDLTERNMDAWKSMQRGMLDAAAQMHPQGTGRSGNKKVG
;
A
#
# COMPACT_ATOMS: atom_id res chain seq x y z
N MET A 1 31.38 8.33 -11.42
CA MET A 1 31.87 8.52 -10.04
C MET A 1 31.50 7.26 -9.29
N THR A 2 32.47 6.44 -8.91
CA THR A 2 32.23 5.23 -8.10
C THR A 2 31.71 5.67 -6.74
N GLN A 3 30.42 5.52 -6.50
CA GLN A 3 29.82 5.74 -5.19
C GLN A 3 30.47 4.71 -4.26
N SER A 4 31.29 5.16 -3.31
CA SER A 4 31.96 4.26 -2.38
C SER A 4 30.91 3.77 -1.38
N LYS A 5 30.63 2.48 -1.41
CA LYS A 5 29.79 1.78 -0.43
C LYS A 5 30.20 2.15 0.99
N ARG A 6 29.25 2.57 1.84
CA ARG A 6 29.51 3.00 3.22
C ARG A 6 30.05 1.83 4.05
N THR A 7 31.19 2.00 4.71
CA THR A 7 31.79 0.93 5.51
C THR A 7 31.48 1.11 7.00
N ILE A 8 30.90 0.07 7.60
CA ILE A 8 30.64 -0.04 9.03
C ILE A 8 31.67 -1.03 9.60
N LYS A 9 32.47 -0.64 10.59
CA LYS A 9 33.46 -1.52 11.24
C LYS A 9 32.86 -2.13 12.51
N LYS A 10 32.84 -3.45 12.58
CA LYS A 10 32.41 -4.20 13.76
C LYS A 10 33.61 -4.57 14.64
N TYR A 11 33.52 -4.23 15.92
CA TYR A 11 34.52 -4.56 16.94
C TYR A 11 34.00 -5.70 17.84
N PRO A 12 34.90 -6.46 18.49
CA PRO A 12 34.53 -7.63 19.30
C PRO A 12 33.56 -7.35 20.45
N ASN A 13 33.56 -6.14 21.01
CA ASN A 13 32.70 -5.74 22.13
C ASN A 13 31.30 -5.25 21.70
N ARG A 14 30.73 -5.84 20.64
CA ARG A 14 29.46 -5.45 20.00
C ARG A 14 29.39 -4.02 19.45
N ARG A 15 30.49 -3.25 19.48
CA ARG A 15 30.52 -1.89 18.93
C ARG A 15 30.54 -1.90 17.41
N LEU A 16 29.77 -0.99 16.81
CA LEU A 16 29.77 -0.70 15.39
C LEU A 16 30.28 0.74 15.21
N TYR A 17 31.19 0.94 14.26
CA TYR A 17 31.77 2.25 13.96
C TYR A 17 31.50 2.59 12.51
N ASP A 18 30.89 3.72 12.27
CA ASP A 18 30.59 4.21 10.96
C ASP A 18 31.74 5.06 10.42
N THR A 19 32.28 4.68 9.27
CA THR A 19 33.41 5.41 8.66
C THR A 19 32.99 6.69 7.95
N GLU A 20 31.72 6.85 7.61
CA GLU A 20 31.22 8.03 6.91
C GLU A 20 31.00 9.20 7.88
N ILE A 21 30.31 8.95 9.00
CA ILE A 21 30.08 9.95 10.04
C ILE A 21 31.13 9.93 11.15
N SER A 22 32.11 9.03 11.05
CA SER A 22 33.24 8.91 11.97
C SER A 22 32.84 8.71 13.46
N SER A 23 31.75 7.98 13.72
CA SER A 23 31.21 7.80 15.07
C SER A 23 30.80 6.35 15.35
N TYR A 24 30.64 6.02 16.64
CA TYR A 24 30.02 4.76 17.03
C TYR A 24 28.51 4.84 16.85
N ILE A 25 27.96 3.79 16.29
CA ILE A 25 26.52 3.62 16.06
C ILE A 25 26.02 2.32 16.68
N THR A 26 24.73 2.24 16.86
CA THR A 26 23.99 1.10 17.38
C THR A 26 23.49 0.20 16.26
N LEU A 27 23.04 -1.01 16.60
CA LEU A 27 22.42 -1.90 15.62
C LEU A 27 21.12 -1.32 15.05
N GLU A 28 20.40 -0.53 15.86
CA GLU A 28 19.18 0.17 15.45
C GLU A 28 19.47 1.28 14.43
N GLU A 29 20.57 2.00 14.58
CA GLU A 29 21.01 2.96 13.56
C GLU A 29 21.43 2.26 12.26
N VAL A 30 22.05 1.07 12.33
CA VAL A 30 22.30 0.27 11.11
C VAL A 30 21.00 -0.21 10.48
N ARG A 31 19.99 -0.58 11.27
CA ARG A 31 18.64 -0.89 10.75
C ARG A 31 18.08 0.30 9.99
N GLN A 32 18.25 1.52 10.51
CA GLN A 32 17.80 2.73 9.83
C GLN A 32 18.46 2.90 8.45
N LEU A 33 19.76 2.60 8.31
CA LEU A 33 20.44 2.61 7.00
C LEU A 33 19.77 1.64 5.99
N VAL A 34 19.35 0.46 6.45
CA VAL A 34 18.61 -0.50 5.60
C VAL A 34 17.26 0.08 5.15
N LEU A 35 16.54 0.73 6.07
CA LEU A 35 15.23 1.34 5.78
C LEU A 35 15.35 2.53 4.81
N ASP A 36 16.45 3.28 4.92
CA ASP A 36 16.77 4.42 4.07
C ASP A 36 17.29 3.97 2.68
N ASN A 37 17.46 2.66 2.46
CA ASN A 37 18.03 2.06 1.24
C ASN A 37 19.47 2.51 0.96
N GLU A 38 20.27 2.74 2.00
CA GLU A 38 21.69 3.08 1.87
C GLU A 38 22.52 1.83 1.51
N ASP A 39 23.48 1.99 0.60
CA ASP A 39 24.42 0.90 0.25
C ASP A 39 25.60 0.88 1.23
N PHE A 40 25.61 -0.11 2.12
CA PHE A 40 26.65 -0.28 3.12
C PHE A 40 27.14 -1.73 3.23
N GLU A 41 28.36 -1.89 3.73
CA GLU A 41 28.94 -3.16 4.15
C GLU A 41 29.38 -3.10 5.60
N VAL A 42 29.32 -4.24 6.28
CA VAL A 42 29.89 -4.37 7.62
C VAL A 42 31.13 -5.24 7.55
N ARG A 43 32.26 -4.71 8.01
CA ARG A 43 33.53 -5.44 8.06
C ARG A 43 34.01 -5.63 9.49
N ASP A 44 34.60 -6.78 9.77
CA ASP A 44 35.33 -6.98 11.02
C ASP A 44 36.53 -6.02 11.09
N ALA A 45 36.68 -5.30 12.20
CA ALA A 45 37.72 -4.30 12.36
C ALA A 45 39.15 -4.89 12.46
N LYS A 46 39.28 -6.18 12.78
CA LYS A 46 40.58 -6.87 12.91
C LYS A 46 40.92 -7.68 11.66
N SER A 47 39.99 -8.50 11.17
CA SER A 47 40.24 -9.41 10.05
C SER A 47 39.87 -8.81 8.69
N GLY A 48 39.00 -7.79 8.65
CA GLY A 48 38.45 -7.24 7.42
C GLY A 48 37.38 -8.11 6.74
N GLU A 49 36.99 -9.22 7.38
CA GLU A 49 35.96 -10.15 6.92
C GLU A 49 34.63 -9.42 6.72
N ASP A 50 33.91 -9.77 5.65
CA ASP A 50 32.56 -9.27 5.41
C ASP A 50 31.55 -9.94 6.35
N LEU A 51 31.09 -9.15 7.31
CA LEU A 51 30.11 -9.55 8.32
C LEU A 51 28.70 -9.06 7.98
N THR A 52 28.47 -8.44 6.81
CA THR A 52 27.20 -7.81 6.44
C THR A 52 26.01 -8.75 6.65
N ARG A 53 26.10 -9.98 6.13
CA ARG A 53 25.05 -10.99 6.29
C ARG A 53 24.76 -11.30 7.77
N SER A 54 25.80 -11.49 8.57
CA SER A 54 25.65 -11.83 10.00
C SER A 54 24.98 -10.72 10.78
N VAL A 55 25.28 -9.45 10.46
CA VAL A 55 24.72 -8.29 11.14
C VAL A 55 23.28 -8.05 10.72
N LEU A 56 22.93 -8.24 9.45
CA LEU A 56 21.54 -8.20 8.99
C LEU A 56 20.67 -9.27 9.66
N LEU A 57 21.18 -10.50 9.81
CA LEU A 57 20.48 -11.55 10.56
C LEU A 57 20.29 -11.17 12.03
N GLN A 58 21.30 -10.55 12.64
CA GLN A 58 21.21 -10.05 14.02
C GLN A 58 20.13 -8.96 14.14
N ILE A 59 20.08 -8.00 13.21
CA ILE A 59 19.04 -6.95 13.16
C ILE A 59 17.65 -7.58 13.12
N ILE A 60 17.42 -8.54 12.22
CA ILE A 60 16.13 -9.23 12.08
C ILE A 60 15.76 -9.93 13.41
N SER A 61 16.70 -10.64 14.02
CA SER A 61 16.47 -11.35 15.28
C SER A 61 16.13 -10.41 16.43
N GLU A 62 16.87 -9.31 16.61
CA GLU A 62 16.62 -8.35 17.70
C GLU A 62 15.26 -7.63 17.52
N HIS A 63 14.84 -7.38 16.27
CA HIS A 63 13.55 -6.73 15.98
C HIS A 63 12.35 -7.67 16.23
N GLU A 64 12.46 -8.96 15.90
CA GLU A 64 11.41 -9.95 16.16
C GLU A 64 11.15 -10.14 17.68
N GLU A 65 12.16 -9.94 18.54
CA GLU A 65 12.02 -10.03 20.00
C GLU A 65 11.29 -8.82 20.64
N GLN A 66 11.30 -7.65 19.99
CA GLN A 66 10.84 -6.38 20.56
C GLN A 66 9.40 -5.99 20.19
N GLY A 67 8.71 -6.76 19.34
CA GLY A 67 7.42 -6.34 18.77
C GLY A 67 6.47 -7.48 18.39
N GLN A 68 5.71 -7.27 17.31
CA GLN A 68 4.80 -8.27 16.75
C GLN A 68 5.55 -9.10 15.70
N PRO A 69 5.87 -10.37 15.98
CA PRO A 69 6.75 -11.16 15.12
C PRO A 69 6.12 -11.36 13.75
N MET A 70 6.84 -10.99 12.70
CA MET A 70 6.42 -11.21 11.32
C MET A 70 6.81 -12.62 10.85
N LEU A 71 7.89 -13.18 11.42
CA LEU A 71 8.42 -14.48 11.03
C LEU A 71 7.79 -15.61 11.85
N SER A 72 6.77 -16.25 11.27
CA SER A 72 6.14 -17.41 11.93
C SER A 72 7.12 -18.57 12.17
N PRO A 73 6.95 -19.36 13.26
CA PRO A 73 7.78 -20.55 13.49
C PRO A 73 7.77 -21.55 12.34
N ARG A 74 6.64 -21.63 11.61
CA ARG A 74 6.54 -22.44 10.38
C ARG A 74 7.48 -21.95 9.29
N LEU A 75 7.50 -20.64 9.03
CA LEU A 75 8.42 -20.05 8.05
C LEU A 75 9.88 -20.28 8.44
N LEU A 76 10.24 -20.00 9.70
CA LEU A 76 11.59 -20.22 10.22
C LEU A 76 12.03 -21.69 10.08
N SER A 77 11.14 -22.62 10.42
CA SER A 77 11.41 -24.06 10.28
C SER A 77 11.63 -24.47 8.82
N GLN A 78 10.86 -23.92 7.88
CA GLN A 78 11.07 -24.19 6.46
C GLN A 78 12.40 -23.61 5.98
N ILE A 79 12.71 -22.36 6.35
CA ILE A 79 14.01 -21.73 6.07
C ILE A 79 15.16 -22.65 6.54
N ILE A 80 15.12 -23.13 7.78
CA ILE A 80 16.15 -24.01 8.34
C ILE A 80 16.26 -25.33 7.57
N ARG A 81 15.14 -25.98 7.25
CA ARG A 81 15.13 -27.25 6.49
C ARG A 81 15.75 -27.09 5.11
N PHE A 82 15.53 -25.96 4.45
CA PHE A 82 16.13 -25.69 3.14
C PHE A 82 17.66 -25.58 3.16
N TYR A 83 18.27 -25.20 4.29
CA TYR A 83 19.72 -25.26 4.45
C TYR A 83 20.25 -26.69 4.62
N GLY A 84 19.38 -27.66 4.96
CA GLY A 84 19.74 -29.08 5.16
C GLY A 84 19.47 -30.00 3.96
N ASP A 85 18.64 -29.58 3.01
CA ASP A 85 18.36 -30.34 1.78
C ASP A 85 19.26 -29.91 0.61
N SER A 86 19.49 -30.83 -0.33
CA SER A 86 20.34 -30.66 -1.53
C SER A 86 19.90 -29.55 -2.51
N LEU A 87 18.83 -28.82 -2.20
CA LEU A 87 18.29 -27.70 -2.98
C LEU A 87 18.77 -26.33 -2.49
N GLN A 88 19.76 -26.28 -1.59
CA GLN A 88 20.34 -25.07 -1.00
C GLN A 88 20.69 -23.97 -2.03
N GLY A 89 21.11 -24.35 -3.25
CA GLY A 89 21.46 -23.41 -4.33
C GLY A 89 20.29 -22.77 -5.07
N PHE A 90 19.09 -23.36 -5.04
CA PHE A 90 17.93 -22.87 -5.80
C PHE A 90 17.01 -21.97 -4.98
N MET A 91 17.05 -22.10 -3.65
CA MET A 91 16.09 -21.45 -2.76
C MET A 91 16.36 -19.95 -2.60
N GLY A 92 17.62 -19.54 -2.46
CA GLY A 92 17.98 -18.11 -2.31
C GLY A 92 17.41 -17.22 -3.42
N PRO A 93 17.74 -17.49 -4.71
CA PRO A 93 17.21 -16.73 -5.84
C PRO A 93 15.69 -16.80 -5.98
N TYR A 94 15.06 -17.93 -5.59
CA TYR A 94 13.60 -18.05 -5.62
C TYR A 94 12.93 -17.19 -4.56
N LEU A 95 13.42 -17.18 -3.31
CA LEU A 95 12.87 -16.33 -2.25
C LEU A 95 13.00 -14.86 -2.64
N GLU A 96 14.18 -14.45 -3.08
CA GLU A 96 14.45 -13.09 -3.54
C GLU A 96 13.47 -12.68 -4.66
N ARG A 97 13.30 -13.54 -5.67
CA ARG A 97 12.34 -13.29 -6.76
C ARG A 97 10.89 -13.26 -6.28
N SER A 98 10.49 -14.16 -5.38
CA SER A 98 9.13 -14.21 -4.84
C SER A 98 8.80 -12.96 -4.01
N LEU A 99 9.77 -12.46 -3.23
CA LEU A 99 9.65 -11.23 -2.47
C LEU A 99 9.57 -10.02 -3.40
N GLN A 100 10.40 -9.97 -4.44
CA GLN A 100 10.35 -8.90 -5.43
C GLN A 100 8.97 -8.83 -6.11
N VAL A 101 8.45 -9.98 -6.57
CA VAL A 101 7.12 -10.07 -7.18
C VAL A 101 6.02 -9.62 -6.21
N PHE A 102 6.13 -9.98 -4.93
CA PHE A 102 5.18 -9.55 -3.91
C PHE A 102 5.21 -8.02 -3.70
N LEU A 103 6.40 -7.43 -3.61
CA LEU A 103 6.58 -5.98 -3.48
C LEU A 103 6.04 -5.23 -4.70
N ASP A 104 6.34 -5.72 -5.91
CA ASP A 104 5.84 -5.16 -7.16
C ASP A 104 4.29 -5.21 -7.21
N GLN A 105 3.70 -6.34 -6.78
CA GLN A 105 2.26 -6.51 -6.74
C GLN A 105 1.59 -5.59 -5.71
N GLN A 106 2.19 -5.40 -4.53
CA GLN A 106 1.71 -4.45 -3.52
C GLN A 106 1.72 -3.02 -4.07
N GLN A 107 2.80 -2.61 -4.75
CA GLN A 107 2.90 -1.29 -5.36
C GLN A 107 1.85 -1.11 -6.46
N GLN A 108 1.66 -2.09 -7.34
CA GLN A 108 0.61 -2.07 -8.36
C GLN A 108 -0.79 -1.97 -7.76
N PHE A 109 -1.07 -2.73 -6.71
CA PHE A 109 -2.36 -2.69 -6.01
C PHE A 109 -2.62 -1.32 -5.39
N ARG A 110 -1.62 -0.71 -4.74
CA ARG A 110 -1.71 0.66 -4.21
C ARG A 110 -1.96 1.68 -5.33
N THR A 111 -1.27 1.56 -6.47
CA THR A 111 -1.49 2.45 -7.63
C THR A 111 -2.89 2.27 -8.23
N GLN A 112 -3.40 1.04 -8.33
CA GLN A 112 -4.76 0.76 -8.79
C GLN A 112 -5.80 1.33 -7.82
N LEU A 113 -5.64 1.14 -6.51
CA LEU A 113 -6.51 1.73 -5.50
C LEU A 113 -6.45 3.27 -5.51
N ASN A 114 -5.27 3.87 -5.67
CA ASN A 114 -5.13 5.32 -5.77
C ASN A 114 -5.74 5.86 -7.08
N SER A 115 -5.67 5.10 -8.18
CA SER A 115 -6.33 5.46 -9.44
C SER A 115 -7.86 5.41 -9.29
N LEU A 116 -8.38 4.37 -8.62
CA LEU A 116 -9.79 4.24 -8.30
C LEU A 116 -10.26 5.27 -7.25
N MET A 117 -9.49 5.58 -6.21
CA MET A 117 -9.88 6.62 -5.24
C MET A 117 -9.65 8.05 -5.76
N GLY A 118 -8.69 8.26 -6.65
CA GLY A 118 -8.40 9.55 -7.26
C GLY A 118 -9.42 9.93 -8.34
N GLN A 119 -10.04 8.96 -8.99
CA GLN A 119 -11.06 9.22 -10.01
C GLN A 119 -12.49 9.02 -9.49
N THR A 120 -12.75 8.09 -8.57
CA THR A 120 -14.09 7.48 -8.50
C THR A 120 -15.04 7.85 -7.35
N PRO A 121 -14.67 8.57 -6.25
CA PRO A 121 -15.68 9.05 -5.30
C PRO A 121 -16.50 10.24 -5.84
N TRP A 122 -15.85 11.22 -6.48
CA TRP A 122 -16.53 12.43 -6.97
C TRP A 122 -17.16 12.26 -8.35
N THR A 123 -16.56 11.49 -9.25
CA THR A 123 -17.13 11.26 -10.59
C THR A 123 -18.34 10.34 -10.54
N MET A 124 -18.31 9.27 -9.73
CA MET A 124 -19.49 8.42 -9.53
C MET A 124 -20.62 9.19 -8.84
N LEU A 125 -20.31 10.07 -7.87
CA LEU A 125 -21.33 10.89 -7.21
C LEU A 125 -21.95 11.92 -8.16
N ASN A 126 -21.15 12.53 -9.04
CA ASN A 126 -21.65 13.45 -10.07
C ASN A 126 -22.55 12.73 -11.08
N ASP A 127 -22.15 11.57 -11.61
CA ASP A 127 -22.96 10.79 -12.58
C ASP A 127 -24.29 10.31 -11.96
N LEU A 128 -24.29 9.88 -10.69
CA LEU A 128 -25.53 9.51 -9.97
C LEU A 128 -26.45 10.71 -9.71
N THR A 129 -25.86 11.88 -9.40
CA THR A 129 -26.62 13.11 -9.13
C THR A 129 -27.25 13.65 -10.41
N GLU A 130 -26.52 13.68 -11.53
CA GLU A 130 -27.04 14.13 -12.83
C GLU A 130 -28.23 13.28 -13.28
N ARG A 131 -28.10 11.94 -13.23
CA ARG A 131 -29.19 11.01 -13.61
C ARG A 131 -30.43 11.18 -12.74
N ASN A 132 -30.26 11.37 -11.43
CA ASN A 132 -31.39 11.55 -10.50
C ASN A 132 -32.08 12.92 -10.68
N MET A 133 -31.30 13.97 -10.94
CA MET A 133 -31.83 15.32 -11.18
C MET A 133 -32.67 15.39 -12.46
N ASP A 134 -32.28 14.68 -13.52
CA ASP A 134 -33.06 14.63 -14.77
C ASP A 134 -34.36 13.82 -14.62
N ALA A 135 -34.35 12.75 -13.82
CA ALA A 135 -35.55 12.01 -13.46
C ALA A 135 -36.54 12.88 -12.67
N TRP A 136 -36.08 13.69 -11.70
CA TRP A 136 -36.93 14.64 -10.99
C TRP A 136 -37.44 15.77 -11.86
N LYS A 137 -36.60 16.33 -12.74
CA LYS A 137 -37.01 17.40 -13.68
C LYS A 137 -38.08 16.92 -14.66
N SER A 138 -37.96 15.69 -15.17
CA SER A 138 -38.95 15.13 -16.09
C SER A 138 -40.26 14.79 -15.38
N MET A 139 -40.21 14.27 -14.15
CA MET A 139 -41.38 14.07 -13.31
C MET A 139 -42.10 15.40 -12.98
N GLN A 140 -41.35 16.44 -12.63
CA GLN A 140 -41.91 17.77 -12.35
C GLN A 140 -42.57 18.36 -13.60
N ARG A 141 -41.95 18.23 -14.77
CA ARG A 141 -42.54 18.68 -16.05
C ARG A 141 -43.84 17.94 -16.36
N GLY A 142 -43.85 16.61 -16.25
CA GLY A 142 -45.07 15.81 -16.45
C GLY A 142 -46.20 16.17 -15.48
N MET A 143 -45.87 16.48 -14.23
CA MET A 143 -46.85 16.96 -13.24
C MET A 143 -47.40 18.35 -13.58
N LEU A 144 -46.55 19.27 -14.02
CA LEU A 144 -46.96 20.61 -14.43
C LEU A 144 -47.85 20.57 -15.68
N ASP A 145 -47.50 19.73 -16.66
CA ASP A 145 -48.29 19.53 -17.88
C ASP A 145 -49.65 18.87 -17.57
N ALA A 146 -49.69 17.90 -16.64
CA ALA A 146 -50.93 17.28 -16.16
C ALA A 146 -51.81 18.28 -15.38
N ALA A 147 -51.19 19.15 -14.57
CA ALA A 147 -51.91 20.20 -13.84
C ALA A 147 -52.43 21.30 -14.79
N ALA A 148 -51.68 21.65 -15.82
CA ALA A 148 -52.11 22.58 -16.86
C ALA A 148 -53.29 22.04 -17.68
N GLN A 149 -53.38 20.71 -17.85
CA GLN A 149 -54.54 20.04 -18.46
C GLN A 149 -55.77 19.95 -17.54
N MET A 150 -55.63 20.22 -16.24
CA MET A 150 -56.72 20.17 -15.24
C MET A 150 -57.37 21.54 -14.94
N HIS A 151 -57.25 22.55 -15.80
CA HIS A 151 -58.03 23.79 -15.66
C HIS A 151 -59.39 23.67 -16.40
N PRO A 152 -60.54 23.77 -15.70
CA PRO A 152 -61.85 23.58 -16.30
C PRO A 152 -62.33 24.87 -17.00
N GLN A 153 -62.78 24.75 -18.25
CA GLN A 153 -63.67 25.75 -18.86
C GLN A 153 -64.99 25.77 -18.08
N GLY A 154 -65.27 26.86 -17.38
CA GLY A 154 -66.57 27.12 -16.77
C GLY A 154 -67.17 28.43 -17.27
N THR A 155 -68.35 28.35 -17.90
CA THR A 155 -69.63 29.03 -17.58
C THR A 155 -70.39 29.68 -18.75
N GLY A 156 -71.70 29.35 -18.81
CA GLY A 156 -72.77 30.01 -19.60
C GLY A 156 -73.47 29.03 -20.57
N ARG A 157 -74.79 28.83 -20.61
CA ARG A 157 -75.93 29.56 -20.04
C ARG A 157 -77.21 28.70 -20.18
N SER A 158 -77.96 28.63 -19.08
CA SER A 158 -79.40 28.43 -18.88
C SER A 158 -80.33 28.10 -20.08
N GLY A 159 -81.09 27.01 -19.92
CA GLY A 159 -82.55 27.06 -19.94
C GLY A 159 -83.26 26.41 -21.12
N ASN A 160 -84.01 25.32 -20.88
CA ASN A 160 -85.39 25.28 -21.36
C ASN A 160 -86.31 24.40 -20.49
N LYS A 161 -87.52 24.91 -20.33
CA LYS A 161 -88.63 24.48 -19.49
C LYS A 161 -89.65 23.73 -20.36
N LYS A 162 -90.42 22.82 -19.74
CA LYS A 162 -91.88 22.57 -19.88
C LYS A 162 -92.19 21.06 -19.88
N VAL A 163 -92.88 20.57 -18.84
CA VAL A 163 -94.35 20.46 -18.63
C VAL A 163 -94.94 19.23 -19.33
N GLY A 164 -95.59 18.39 -18.52
CA GLY A 164 -96.41 17.25 -18.91
C GLY A 164 -96.70 16.42 -17.66
#